data_AF-A0A3D2M911-F1
#
_entry.id   AF-A0A3D2M911-F1
#
_cell.length_a   1.000
_cell.length_b   1.000
_cell.length_c   1.000
_cell.angle_alpha   90.00
_cell.angle_beta   90.00
_cell.angle_gamma   90.00
#
_symmetry.space_group_name_H-M   'P 1'
#
loop_
_entity.id
_entity.type
_entity.pdbx_description
1 polymer ?
#
loop_
_entity_poly.entity_id
_entity_poly.type
_entity_poly.pdbx_seq_one_letter_code
_entity_poly.pdbx_strand_id
1 'polypeptide(L)' 'MNTSFWKAGHTPTLFSAFLYFDLSFMVWYVLGPMGVQIAADLGLTTQQRAFMVATPILSGAVLRLVLGMLADRTSP' A
#
# COMPACT_ATOMS: atom_id res chain seq x y z
N MET A 1 -12.43 -4.76 -35.54
CA MET A 1 -12.11 -4.78 -34.09
C MET A 1 -10.89 -5.67 -33.90
N ASN A 2 -9.81 -5.09 -33.39
CA ASN A 2 -8.50 -5.74 -33.27
C ASN A 2 -8.55 -6.79 -32.14
N THR A 3 -8.76 -8.07 -32.48
CA THR A 3 -8.82 -9.20 -31.52
C THR A 3 -7.47 -9.49 -30.84
N SER A 4 -6.40 -8.80 -31.28
CA SER A 4 -5.05 -8.86 -30.71
C SER A 4 -4.99 -8.40 -29.24
N PHE A 5 -5.78 -7.38 -28.86
CA PHE A 5 -5.76 -6.84 -27.49
C PHE A 5 -6.20 -7.85 -26.43
N TRP A 6 -7.17 -8.72 -26.78
CA TRP A 6 -7.67 -9.79 -25.91
C TRP A 6 -6.75 -11.01 -25.85
N LYS A 7 -5.80 -11.15 -26.80
CA LYS A 7 -4.78 -12.21 -26.81
C LYS A 7 -3.49 -11.83 -26.09
N ALA A 8 -3.26 -10.53 -25.83
CA ALA A 8 -2.08 -10.02 -25.15
C ALA A 8 -2.19 -10.03 -23.61
N GLY A 9 -3.41 -10.07 -23.07
CA GLY A 9 -3.65 -10.06 -21.63
C GLY A 9 -3.47 -11.44 -21.00
N HIS A 10 -2.37 -11.64 -20.27
CA HIS A 10 -2.19 -12.84 -19.46
C HIS A 10 -3.00 -12.70 -18.16
N THR A 11 -4.23 -13.22 -18.17
CA THR A 11 -5.17 -13.13 -17.03
C THR A 11 -4.60 -13.58 -15.68
N PRO A 12 -3.71 -14.60 -15.56
CA PRO A 12 -3.16 -14.96 -14.25
C PRO A 12 -2.15 -13.94 -13.73
N THR A 13 -1.38 -13.25 -14.58
CA THR A 13 -0.48 -12.18 -14.08
C THR A 13 -1.25 -10.94 -13.69
N LEU A 14 -2.34 -10.62 -14.39
CA LEU A 14 -3.25 -9.55 -13.97
C LEU A 14 -3.85 -9.84 -12.59
N PHE A 15 -4.29 -11.07 -12.37
CA PHE A 15 -4.83 -11.49 -11.08
C PHE A 15 -3.77 -11.48 -9.96
N SER A 16 -2.56 -11.98 -10.24
CA SER A 16 -1.45 -11.90 -9.29
C SER A 16 -1.05 -10.46 -8.96
N ALA A 17 -1.02 -9.55 -9.95
CA ALA A 17 -0.75 -8.14 -9.73
C ALA A 17 -1.86 -7.47 -8.91
N PHE A 18 -3.11 -7.84 -9.15
CA PHE A 18 -4.26 -7.37 -8.36
C PHE A 18 -4.13 -7.80 -6.89
N LEU A 19 -3.89 -9.10 -6.64
CA LEU A 19 -3.69 -9.61 -5.28
C LEU A 19 -2.49 -8.96 -4.59
N TYR A 20 -1.37 -8.82 -5.29
CA TYR A 20 -0.18 -8.17 -4.74
C TYR A 20 -0.47 -6.72 -4.33
N PHE A 21 -1.16 -5.97 -5.20
CA PHE A 21 -1.56 -4.60 -4.92
C PHE A 21 -2.50 -4.55 -3.72
N ASP A 22 -3.59 -5.31 -3.71
CA ASP A 22 -4.59 -5.32 -2.64
C ASP A 22 -3.99 -5.70 -1.27
N LEU A 23 -3.20 -6.77 -1.22
CA LEU A 23 -2.53 -7.20 0.00
C LEU A 23 -1.53 -6.15 0.51
N SER A 24 -0.80 -5.48 -0.39
CA SER A 24 0.10 -4.39 0.01
C SER A 24 -0.65 -3.24 0.67
N PHE A 25 -1.87 -2.92 0.20
CA PHE A 25 -2.73 -1.93 0.85
C PHE A 25 -3.28 -2.41 2.18
N MET A 26 -3.70 -3.68 2.28
CA MET A 26 -4.17 -4.25 3.55
C MET A 26 -3.10 -4.17 4.65
N VAL A 27 -1.86 -4.56 4.34
CA VAL A 27 -0.74 -4.47 5.30
C VAL A 27 -0.47 -3.02 5.68
N TRP A 28 -0.59 -2.09 4.73
CA TRP A 28 -0.36 -0.68 5.00
C TRP A 28 -1.42 -0.05 5.93
N TYR A 29 -2.67 -0.49 5.82
CA TYR A 29 -3.79 0.01 6.63
C TYR A 29 -4.06 -0.77 7.92
N VAL A 30 -3.37 -1.89 8.17
CA VAL A 30 -3.62 -2.79 9.32
C VAL A 30 -3.57 -2.08 10.67
N LEU A 31 -2.72 -1.06 10.80
CA LEU A 31 -2.58 -0.26 12.03
C LEU A 31 -3.79 0.64 12.31
N GLY A 32 -4.64 0.90 11.33
CA GLY A 32 -5.89 1.65 11.50
C GLY A 32 -6.84 1.00 12.52
N PRO A 33 -7.37 -0.20 12.24
CA PRO A 33 -8.26 -0.90 13.17
C PRO A 33 -7.54 -1.34 14.46
N MET A 34 -6.29 -1.82 14.36
CA MET A 34 -5.53 -2.27 15.54
C MET A 34 -5.11 -1.13 16.48
N GLY A 35 -5.02 0.10 15.98
CA GLY A 35 -4.62 1.26 16.77
C GLY A 35 -5.59 1.62 17.90
N VAL A 36 -6.85 1.22 17.80
CA VAL A 36 -7.84 1.44 18.87
C VAL A 36 -7.51 0.58 20.09
N GLN A 37 -7.23 -0.71 19.87
CA GLN A 37 -6.91 -1.69 20.91
C GLN A 37 -5.56 -1.39 21.57
N ILE A 38 -4.52 -1.09 20.77
CA ILE A 38 -3.18 -0.73 21.27
C ILE A 38 -3.24 0.46 22.23
N ALA A 39 -4.01 1.50 21.87
CA ALA A 39 -4.12 2.68 22.72
C ALA A 39 -5.04 2.48 23.94
N ALA A 40 -5.93 1.49 23.92
CA ALA A 40 -6.66 1.08 25.11
C ALA A 40 -5.74 0.35 26.10
N ASP A 41 -4.88 -0.55 25.61
CA ASP A 41 -3.94 -1.32 26.45
C ASP A 41 -2.78 -0.47 27.01
N LEU A 42 -2.27 0.49 26.24
CA LEU A 42 -1.14 1.35 26.65
C LEU A 42 -1.56 2.70 27.27
N GLY A 43 -2.86 2.99 27.38
CA GLY A 43 -3.36 4.26 27.91
C GLY A 43 -2.92 5.50 27.10
N LEU A 44 -2.66 5.32 25.81
CA LEU A 44 -2.11 6.37 24.93
C LEU A 44 -3.17 7.44 24.65
N THR A 45 -2.73 8.69 24.66
CA THR A 45 -3.57 9.85 24.30
C THR A 45 -3.97 9.78 22.82
N THR A 46 -5.11 10.41 22.47
CA THR A 46 -5.66 10.42 21.10
C THR A 46 -4.64 10.86 20.04
N GLN A 47 -3.76 11.80 20.37
CA GLN A 47 -2.71 12.29 19.47
C GLN A 47 -1.61 11.24 19.19
N GLN A 48 -1.21 10.45 20.19
CA GLN A 48 -0.19 9.41 20.00
C GLN A 48 -0.71 8.24 19.15
N ARG A 49 -1.98 7.86 19.33
CA ARG A 49 -2.67 6.90 18.44
C ARG A 49 -2.70 7.42 16.99
N ALA A 50 -3.06 8.68 16.81
CA ALA A 50 -3.11 9.29 15.48
C ALA A 50 -1.72 9.33 14.82
N PHE A 51 -0.67 9.66 15.59
CA PHE A 51 0.71 9.60 15.10
C PHE A 51 1.15 8.20 14.66
N MET A 52 0.78 7.17 15.43
CA MET A 52 1.11 5.78 15.09
C MET A 52 0.51 5.34 13.75
N VAL A 53 -0.71 5.77 13.43
CA VAL A 53 -1.37 5.49 12.14
C VAL A 53 -0.88 6.43 11.03
N ALA A 54 -0.52 7.67 11.35
CA ALA A 54 -0.04 8.65 10.38
C ALA A 54 1.39 8.35 9.88
N THR A 55 2.29 7.87 10.73
CA THR A 55 3.69 7.53 10.37
C THR A 55 3.82 6.58 9.17
N PRO A 56 3.13 5.42 9.12
CA PRO A 56 3.20 4.54 7.95
C PRO A 56 2.63 5.22 6.70
N ILE A 57 1.59 6.05 6.83
CA ILE A 57 0.99 6.75 5.68
C ILE A 57 1.97 7.79 5.11
N LEU A 58 2.58 8.61 5.98
CA LEU A 58 3.59 9.61 5.61
C LEU A 58 4.82 8.95 4.99
N SER A 59 5.37 7.91 5.63
CA SER A 59 6.52 7.18 5.08
C SER A 59 6.20 6.52 3.75
N GLY A 60 5.00 5.95 3.58
CA GLY A 60 4.54 5.40 2.30
C GLY A 60 4.36 6.46 1.20
N ALA A 61 3.99 7.70 1.54
CA ALA A 61 3.92 8.79 0.58
C ALA A 61 5.31 9.25 0.12
N VAL A 62 6.26 9.39 1.05
CA VAL A 62 7.65 9.74 0.76
C VAL A 62 8.33 8.64 -0.07
N LEU A 63 8.19 7.39 0.35
CA LEU A 63 8.75 6.24 -0.37
C LEU A 63 8.17 6.12 -1.78
N ARG A 64 6.89 6.45 -2.00
CA ARG A 64 6.30 6.47 -3.34
C ARG A 64 6.96 7.49 -4.26
N LEU A 65 7.31 8.69 -3.77
CA LEU A 65 8.04 9.67 -4.59
C LEU A 65 9.44 9.17 -4.95
N VAL A 66 10.15 8.61 -3.97
CA VAL A 66 11.51 8.07 -4.16
C VAL A 66 11.50 6.87 -5.11
N LEU A 67 10.61 5.90 -4.88
CA LEU A 67 10.46 4.71 -5.72
C LEU A 67 9.92 5.05 -7.11
N GLY A 68 9.08 6.07 -7.26
CA GLY A 68 8.64 6.57 -8.57
C GLY A 68 9.81 7.12 -9.38
N MET A 69 10.62 7.99 -8.78
CA MET A 69 11.83 8.51 -9.43
C MET A 69 12.88 7.41 -9.73
N LEU A 70 12.99 6.40 -8.87
CA LEU A 70 13.86 5.25 -9.09
C LEU A 70 13.33 4.38 -10.23
N ALA A 71 12.03 4.07 -10.25
CA ALA A 71 11.39 3.31 -11.32
C ALA A 71 11.54 4.01 -12.68
N ASP A 72 11.42 5.34 -12.73
CA ASP A 72 11.68 6.12 -13.95
C ASP A 72 13.14 6.02 -14.45
N ARG A 73 14.10 5.80 -13.53
CA ARG A 73 15.53 5.66 -13.86
C ARG A 73 16.00 4.23 -14.09
N THR A 74 15.39 3.26 -13.43
CA THR A 74 15.74 1.83 -13.51
C THR A 74 14.78 1.03 -14.38
N SER A 75 13.82 1.68 -15.03
CA SER A 75 13.05 1.02 -16.10
C SER A 75 14.03 0.56 -17.20
N PRO A 76 14.00 -0.72 -17.62
CA PRO A 76 14.54 -1.09 -18.91
C PRO A 76 13.80 -0.37 -20.05
#